data_AF-A0A1H2EL52-F1
#
_entry.id   AF-A0A1H2EL52-F1
#
_cell.length_a   1.000
_cell.length_b   1.000
_cell.length_c   1.000
_cell.angle_alpha   90.00
_cell.angle_beta   90.00
_cell.angle_gamma   90.00
#
_symmetry.space_group_name_H-M   'P 1'
#
loop_
_entity.id
_entity.type
_entity.pdbx_description
1 polymer ?
#
loop_
_entity_poly.entity_id
_entity_poly.type
_entity_poly.pdbx_seq_one_letter_code
_entity_poly.pdbx_strand_id
1 'polypeptide(L)'
;FDLPALTIAQLYRCRWQIELFFKWIKQHLRIKQFYGTTENAVKTQIWIAISVYVLVAIVKKRLNTETSLYTILQILSLTLFEKTNLDQLLKNTEMQMITHHNNNQLNLFN
;
A
#
# COMPACT_ATOMS: atom_id res chain seq x y z
N PHE A 1 -16.48 -36.21 -13.32
CA PHE A 1 -15.14 -35.63 -13.11
C PHE A 1 -15.24 -34.69 -11.94
N ASP A 2 -15.05 -35.20 -10.72
CA ASP A 2 -15.04 -34.36 -9.52
C ASP A 2 -13.59 -33.99 -9.20
N LEU A 3 -13.30 -32.70 -9.17
CA LEU A 3 -12.01 -32.22 -8.68
C LEU A 3 -11.86 -32.55 -7.19
N PRO A 4 -10.66 -32.89 -6.70
CA PRO A 4 -10.41 -33.07 -5.28
C PRO A 4 -10.86 -31.84 -4.48
N ALA A 5 -11.51 -32.06 -3.33
CA ALA A 5 -11.99 -30.97 -2.47
C ALA A 5 -10.90 -29.97 -2.08
N LEU A 6 -9.66 -30.44 -1.93
CA LEU A 6 -8.48 -29.60 -1.70
C LEU A 6 -8.23 -28.60 -2.84
N THR A 7 -8.34 -29.06 -4.09
CA THR A 7 -8.14 -28.22 -5.28
C THR A 7 -9.21 -27.13 -5.35
N ILE A 8 -10.47 -27.48 -5.02
CA ILE A 8 -11.57 -26.52 -4.93
C ILE A 8 -11.26 -25.48 -3.85
N ALA A 9 -10.87 -25.90 -2.64
CA ALA A 9 -10.52 -24.99 -1.55
C ALA A 9 -9.35 -24.05 -1.91
N GLN A 10 -8.33 -24.55 -2.60
CA GLN A 10 -7.20 -23.74 -3.07
C GLN A 10 -7.63 -22.70 -4.11
N LEU A 11 -8.49 -23.06 -5.07
CA LEU A 11 -9.04 -22.11 -6.05
C LEU A 11 -9.82 -20.98 -5.36
N TYR A 12 -10.66 -21.32 -4.38
CA TYR A 12 -11.38 -20.32 -3.60
C TYR A 12 -10.44 -19.40 -2.81
N ARG A 13 -9.36 -19.94 -2.24
CA ARG A 13 -8.33 -19.14 -1.56
C ARG A 13 -7.66 -18.16 -2.53
N CYS A 14 -7.26 -18.61 -3.72
CA CYS A 14 -6.66 -17.74 -4.74
C CYS A 14 -7.61 -16.61 -5.16
N ARG A 15 -8.90 -16.94 -5.37
CA ARG A 15 -9.93 -15.95 -5.69
C ARG A 15 -10.05 -14.88 -4.60
N TRP A 16 -10.05 -15.29 -3.33
CA TRP A 16 -10.10 -14.36 -2.21
C TRP A 16 -8.82 -13.51 -2.11
N GLN A 17 -7.63 -14.07 -2.37
CA GLN A 17 -6.40 -13.26 -2.40
C GLN A 17 -6.47 -12.13 -3.42
N ILE A 18 -7.05 -12.38 -4.60
CA ILE A 18 -7.29 -11.35 -5.62
C ILE A 18 -8.27 -10.28 -5.10
N GLU A 19 -9.35 -10.68 -4.45
CA GLU A 19 -10.32 -9.74 -3.86
C GLU A 19 -9.70 -8.88 -2.76
N LEU A 20 -8.90 -9.47 -1.87
CA LEU A 20 -8.16 -8.75 -0.82
C LEU A 20 -7.19 -7.74 -1.43
N PHE A 21 -6.51 -8.12 -2.51
CA PHE A 21 -5.63 -7.22 -3.25
C PHE A 21 -6.38 -6.02 -3.83
N PHE A 22 -7.50 -6.25 -4.53
CA PHE A 22 -8.30 -5.15 -5.08
C PHE A 22 -8.99 -4.31 -4.00
N LYS A 23 -9.37 -4.92 -2.86
CA LYS A 23 -9.85 -4.20 -1.69
C LYS A 23 -8.76 -3.26 -1.16
N TRP A 24 -7.54 -3.76 -1.03
CA TRP A 24 -6.39 -2.96 -0.61
C TRP A 24 -6.12 -1.80 -1.57
N ILE A 25 -6.10 -2.07 -2.89
CA ILE A 25 -5.93 -1.02 -3.91
C ILE A 25 -6.97 0.08 -3.76
N LYS A 26 -8.25 -0.30 -3.73
CA LYS A 26 -9.36 0.67 -3.64
C LYS A 26 -9.34 1.47 -2.34
N GLN A 27 -8.85 0.89 -1.24
CA GLN A 27 -8.76 1.58 0.04
C GLN A 27 -7.57 2.56 0.12
N HIS A 28 -6.41 2.17 -0.40
CA HIS A 28 -5.16 2.89 -0.14
C HIS A 28 -4.76 3.81 -1.30
N LEU A 29 -5.02 3.43 -2.55
CA LEU A 29 -4.97 4.36 -3.66
C LEU A 29 -6.32 5.08 -3.65
N ARG A 30 -6.36 6.33 -3.16
CA ARG A 30 -7.54 7.21 -3.21
C ARG A 30 -7.95 7.46 -4.67
N ILE A 31 -8.55 6.48 -5.33
CA ILE A 31 -9.24 6.64 -6.60
C ILE A 31 -10.55 7.36 -6.27
N LYS A 32 -10.45 8.69 -6.04
CA LYS A 32 -11.62 9.51 -5.67
C LYS A 32 -12.68 9.52 -6.77
N GLN A 33 -12.26 9.37 -8.02
CA GLN A 33 -13.16 9.22 -9.16
C GLN A 33 -12.37 8.67 -10.36
N PHE A 34 -13.03 7.91 -11.23
CA PHE A 34 -12.45 7.60 -12.53
C PHE A 34 -12.43 8.90 -13.36
N TYR A 35 -11.23 9.33 -13.76
CA TYR A 35 -11.01 10.51 -14.61
C TYR A 35 -11.59 10.38 -16.04
N GLY A 36 -12.10 9.21 -16.40
CA GLY A 36 -12.77 8.95 -17.67
C GLY A 36 -13.56 7.64 -17.58
N THR A 37 -14.71 7.58 -18.24
CA THR A 37 -15.61 6.42 -18.24
C THR A 37 -15.43 5.51 -19.45
N THR A 38 -14.51 5.86 -20.36
CA THR A 38 -14.20 5.03 -21.52
C THR A 38 -13.45 3.77 -21.08
N GLU A 39 -13.66 2.67 -21.80
CA GLU A 39 -13.01 1.38 -21.50
C GLU A 39 -11.48 1.51 -21.41
N ASN A 40 -10.88 2.27 -22.32
CA ASN A 40 -9.43 2.51 -22.33
C ASN A 40 -8.96 3.34 -21.12
N ALA A 41 -9.73 4.33 -20.69
CA ALA A 41 -9.41 5.12 -19.50
C ALA A 41 -9.43 4.25 -18.23
N VAL A 42 -10.45 3.40 -18.09
CA VAL A 42 -10.57 2.45 -16.97
C VAL A 42 -9.41 1.44 -16.99
N LYS A 43 -9.12 0.84 -18.14
CA LYS A 43 -7.96 -0.07 -18.29
C LYS A 43 -6.66 0.60 -17.86
N THR A 44 -6.43 1.82 -18.33
CA THR A 44 -5.22 2.60 -18.00
C THR A 44 -5.11 2.87 -16.51
N GLN A 45 -6.21 3.24 -15.86
CA GLN A 45 -6.24 3.48 -14.40
C GLN A 45 -5.92 2.23 -13.60
N ILE A 46 -6.43 1.06 -14.02
CA ILE A 46 -6.09 -0.22 -13.40
C ILE A 46 -4.59 -0.52 -13.55
N TRP A 47 -4.03 -0.34 -14.75
CA TRP A 47 -2.59 -0.55 -15.00
C TRP A 47 -1.70 0.40 -14.18
N ILE A 48 -2.10 1.65 -14.02
CA ILE A 48 -1.41 2.62 -13.17
C ILE A 48 -1.48 2.19 -11.71
N ALA A 49 -2.64 1.78 -11.21
CA ALA A 49 -2.79 1.33 -9.82
C ALA A 49 -1.92 0.10 -9.50
N ILE A 50 -1.86 -0.87 -10.42
CA ILE A 50 -0.99 -2.03 -10.31
C ILE A 50 0.48 -1.61 -10.33
N SER A 51 0.87 -0.70 -11.23
CA SER A 51 2.24 -0.19 -11.32
C SER A 51 2.68 0.50 -10.01
N VAL A 52 1.83 1.35 -9.43
CA VAL A 52 2.08 2.01 -8.15
C VAL A 52 2.24 0.99 -7.02
N TYR A 53 1.39 -0.03 -6.96
CA TYR A 53 1.51 -1.10 -5.96
C TYR A 53 2.86 -1.82 -6.07
N VAL A 54 3.28 -2.21 -7.28
CA VAL A 54 4.56 -2.86 -7.51
C VAL A 54 5.71 -1.96 -7.10
N LEU A 55 5.65 -0.66 -7.42
CA LEU A 55 6.66 0.31 -7.03
C LEU A 55 6.81 0.39 -5.50
N VAL A 56 5.70 0.50 -4.78
CA VAL A 56 5.69 0.53 -3.30
C VAL A 56 6.20 -0.78 -2.72
N ALA A 57 5.86 -1.93 -3.32
CA ALA A 57 6.37 -3.23 -2.90
C ALA A 57 7.89 -3.36 -3.10
N ILE A 58 8.43 -2.84 -4.22
CA ILE A 58 9.87 -2.79 -4.47
C ILE A 58 10.57 -1.90 -3.44
N VAL A 59 10.01 -0.72 -3.17
CA VAL A 59 10.53 0.20 -2.15
C VAL A 59 10.56 -0.49 -0.78
N LYS A 60 9.45 -1.12 -0.37
CA LYS A 60 9.40 -1.91 0.86
C LYS A 60 10.49 -2.98 0.91
N LYS A 61 10.66 -3.73 -0.18
CA LYS A 61 11.68 -4.79 -0.27
C LYS A 61 13.10 -4.24 -0.15
N ARG A 62 13.37 -3.07 -0.74
CA ARG A 62 14.71 -2.42 -0.66
C ARG A 62 15.05 -1.91 0.73
N LEU A 63 14.05 -1.44 1.47
CA LEU A 63 14.25 -0.86 2.80
C LEU A 63 14.37 -1.91 3.91
N ASN A 64 13.87 -3.13 3.65
CA ASN A 64 13.82 -4.22 4.64
C ASN A 64 13.11 -3.83 5.95
N THR A 65 12.21 -2.85 5.91
CA THR A 65 11.47 -2.37 7.08
C THR A 65 10.18 -3.16 7.29
N GLU A 66 9.80 -3.38 8.55
CA GLU A 66 8.51 -3.94 8.98
C GLU A 66 7.30 -3.02 8.73
N THR A 67 7.51 -1.82 8.17
CA THR A 67 6.46 -0.84 7.94
C THR A 67 5.38 -1.32 6.97
N SER A 68 4.16 -0.87 7.22
CA SER A 68 3.01 -1.20 6.36
C SER A 68 3.18 -0.56 4.97
N LEU A 69 2.68 -1.23 3.93
CA LEU A 69 2.68 -0.69 2.56
C LEU A 69 1.96 0.66 2.49
N TYR A 70 0.93 0.85 3.32
CA TYR A 70 0.19 2.11 3.42
C TYR A 70 1.08 3.26 3.89
N THR A 71 1.87 3.04 4.95
CA THR A 71 2.78 4.06 5.49
C THR A 71 3.77 4.52 4.44
N ILE A 72 4.37 3.59 3.69
CA ILE A 72 5.29 3.90 2.60
C ILE A 72 4.59 4.72 1.50
N LEU A 73 3.38 4.32 1.12
CA LEU A 73 2.58 5.05 0.14
C LEU A 73 2.25 6.47 0.61
N GLN A 74 1.95 6.65 1.89
CA GLN A 74 1.62 7.96 2.47
C GLN A 74 2.85 8.88 2.49
N ILE A 75 4.00 8.36 2.92
CA ILE A 75 5.27 9.11 2.89
C ILE A 75 5.57 9.54 1.46
N LEU A 76 5.55 8.59 0.52
CA LEU A 76 5.77 8.88 -0.88
C LEU A 76 4.81 9.96 -1.38
N SER A 77 3.52 9.87 -1.06
CA SER A 77 2.52 10.85 -1.48
C SER A 77 2.77 12.26 -0.93
N LEU A 78 3.38 12.39 0.26
CA LEU A 78 3.71 13.69 0.85
C LEU A 78 5.00 14.27 0.25
N THR A 79 5.90 13.41 -0.24
CA THR A 79 7.22 13.81 -0.72
C THR A 79 7.40 13.64 -2.22
N LEU A 80 6.32 13.40 -2.97
CA LEU A 80 6.31 13.23 -4.43
C LEU A 80 7.03 14.36 -5.18
N PHE A 81 7.03 15.56 -4.61
CA PHE A 81 7.62 16.76 -5.20
C PHE A 81 8.94 17.19 -4.53
N GLU A 82 9.41 16.45 -3.53
CA GLU A 82 10.67 16.76 -2.86
C GLU A 82 11.84 16.07 -3.55
N LYS A 83 12.95 16.81 -3.72
CA LYS A 83 14.20 16.28 -4.26
C LYS A 83 15.09 15.74 -3.14
N THR A 84 14.54 14.87 -2.30
CA THR A 84 15.25 14.24 -1.17
C THR A 84 15.56 12.78 -1.50
N ASN A 85 16.71 12.27 -1.06
CA ASN A 85 17.06 10.86 -1.25
C ASN A 85 16.08 10.00 -0.46
N LEU A 86 15.43 9.04 -1.14
CA LEU A 86 14.38 8.21 -0.57
C LEU A 86 14.81 7.53 0.74
N ASP A 87 16.06 7.07 0.81
CA ASP A 87 16.63 6.39 1.98
C ASP A 87 16.74 7.30 3.21
N GLN A 88 17.05 8.58 3.03
CA GLN A 88 17.14 9.54 4.13
C GLN A 88 15.76 9.94 4.64
N LEU A 89 14.83 10.18 3.71
CA LEU A 89 13.46 10.55 4.04
C LEU A 89 12.78 9.48 4.89
N LEU A 90 12.89 8.22 4.47
CA LEU A 90 12.22 7.11 5.13
C LEU A 90 12.86 6.77 6.48
N LYS A 91 14.19 6.84 6.61
CA LYS A 91 14.88 6.73 7.91
C LYS A 91 14.42 7.80 8.89
N ASN A 92 14.29 9.05 8.43
CA ASN A 92 13.81 10.15 9.26
C ASN A 92 12.36 9.92 9.70
N THR A 93 11.49 9.37 8.83
CA THR A 93 10.11 9.04 9.21
C THR A 93 10.03 7.86 10.18
N GLU A 94 10.83 6.81 10.00
CA GLU A 94 10.94 5.71 10.98
C GLU A 94 11.40 6.23 12.34
N MET A 95 12.42 7.10 12.35
CA MET A 95 12.90 7.74 13.56
C MET A 95 11.79 8.55 14.23
N GLN A 96 11.06 9.40 13.48
CA GLN A 96 9.93 10.18 14.01
C GLN A 96 8.80 9.29 14.55
N MET A 97 8.48 8.16 13.90
CA MET A 97 7.47 7.22 14.40
C MET A 97 7.90 6.57 15.72
N ILE A 98 9.17 6.17 15.86
CA ILE A 98 9.73 5.65 17.11
C ILE A 98 9.69 6.72 18.21
N THR A 99 10.04 7.97 17.90
CA THR A 99 9.97 9.08 18.87
C THR A 99 8.52 9.35 19.30
N HIS A 100 7.56 9.29 18.38
CA HIS A 100 6.14 9.49 18.71
C HIS A 100 5.56 8.37 19.58
N HIS A 101 6.04 7.13 19.42
CA HIS A 101 5.67 6.00 20.28
C HIS A 101 6.28 6.11 21.69
N ASN A 102 7.50 6.65 21.79
CA ASN A 102 8.21 6.84 23.06
C ASN A 102 7.88 8.15 23.78
N ASN A 103 7.10 9.06 23.17
CA ASN A 103 6.61 10.23 23.86
C ASN A 103 5.55 9.79 24.89
N ASN A 104 6.01 9.56 26.12
CA ASN A 104 5.19 9.38 27.32
C ASN A 104 4.07 10.41 27.32
N GLN A 105 2.88 9.97 26.92
CA GLN A 105 1.67 10.77 26.93
C GLN A 105 1.52 11.38 28.34
N LEU A 106 1.65 12.70 28.46
CA LEU A 106 1.33 13.39 29.70
C LEU A 106 -0.16 13.18 29.95
N ASN A 107 -0.49 12.47 31.03
CA ASN A 107 -1.87 12.32 31.49
C ASN A 107 -2.43 13.73 31.77
N LEU A 108 -3.27 14.22 30.85
CA LEU A 108 -3.89 15.55 30.91
C LEU A 108 -4.99 15.64 31.99
N PHE A 109 -5.23 14.55 32.72
CA PHE A 109 -6.28 14.44 33.74
C PHE A 109 -5.72 13.98 35.08
N ASN A 110 -4.59 14.56 35.51
CA ASN A 110 -4.18 14.52 36.91
C ASN A 110 -4.47 15.86 37.57
#